data_AF-M7BCM6-F1
#
_entry.id   AF-M7BCM6-F1
#
_cell.length_a   1.000
_cell.length_b   1.000
_cell.length_c   1.000
_cell.angle_alpha   90.00
_cell.angle_beta   90.00
_cell.angle_gamma   90.00
#
_symmetry.space_group_name_H-M   'P 1'
#
loop_
_entity.id
_entity.type
_entity.pdbx_description
1 polymer ?
#
loop_
_entity_poly.entity_id
_entity_poly.type
_entity_poly.pdbx_seq_one_letter_code
_entity_poly.pdbx_strand_id
1 'polypeptide(L)'
;MPKSPGFKPCRSCSKPMPMGDLHDSCLKCLGKADEDEKCRICKGFHPRTKKEWDFNLKQLLMEVALSPHPPSACQDLAPSASVRTTPVAVVEVAPWLDSDRDPQHFCSPALQPVTSAWHPSHSPGQKRHQKPEKGCGSSSISRSLPIDICAHQDRLRRVARNTNLQTEELRITNQQAHLSHYNFNFWNSMLKFKELVPLESREEFGALVDEDKTVARTSLQALLDAEDLAARMLSSRIAMRHASGLPPEVQQMLQDLPFDRGDLFSEQTDFRLRSLKDSRTTLKSLGIVIQHGQRAAGEY
;
A
#
# COMPACT_ATOMS: atom_id res chain seq x y z
N MET A 1 -42.73 -11.94 -8.88
CA MET A 1 -41.53 -11.52 -8.14
C MET A 1 -41.15 -10.11 -8.61
N PRO A 2 -40.91 -9.16 -7.70
CA PRO A 2 -40.50 -7.81 -8.07
C PRO A 2 -39.17 -7.85 -8.83
N LYS A 3 -39.09 -7.10 -9.92
CA LYS A 3 -37.87 -6.97 -10.74
C LYS A 3 -36.81 -6.26 -9.89
N SER A 4 -35.76 -6.97 -9.49
CA SER A 4 -34.61 -6.37 -8.82
C SER A 4 -33.99 -5.31 -9.76
N PRO A 5 -33.90 -4.04 -9.36
CA PRO A 5 -33.20 -3.02 -10.14
C PRO A 5 -31.78 -3.49 -10.43
N GLY A 6 -31.31 -3.34 -11.67
CA GLY A 6 -29.93 -3.68 -12.05
C GLY A 6 -29.76 -5.03 -12.75
N PHE A 7 -30.81 -5.84 -12.91
CA PHE A 7 -30.70 -7.16 -13.54
C PHE A 7 -31.66 -7.35 -14.74
N LYS A 8 -31.17 -7.96 -15.83
CA LYS A 8 -31.94 -8.42 -16.99
C LYS A 8 -32.05 -9.95 -17.01
N PRO A 9 -33.13 -10.57 -17.50
CA PRO A 9 -33.25 -12.02 -17.56
C PRO A 9 -32.44 -12.60 -18.72
N CYS A 10 -31.74 -13.70 -18.47
CA CYS A 10 -31.09 -14.51 -19.52
C CYS A 10 -32.13 -15.01 -20.53
N ARG A 11 -31.89 -14.83 -21.83
CA ARG A 11 -32.81 -15.25 -22.89
C ARG A 11 -33.08 -16.75 -22.93
N SER A 12 -32.09 -17.58 -22.58
CA SER A 12 -32.22 -19.04 -22.61
C SER A 12 -32.81 -19.68 -21.34
N CYS A 13 -32.51 -19.16 -20.14
CA CYS A 13 -32.89 -19.81 -18.88
C CYS A 13 -33.56 -18.87 -17.86
N SER A 14 -33.82 -17.62 -18.22
CA SER A 14 -34.47 -16.58 -17.40
C SER A 14 -33.75 -16.23 -16.08
N LYS A 15 -32.54 -16.75 -15.85
CA LYS A 15 -31.72 -16.37 -14.68
C LYS A 15 -31.33 -14.89 -14.75
N PRO A 16 -31.34 -14.17 -13.62
CA PRO A 16 -30.95 -12.77 -13.59
C PRO A 16 -29.47 -12.61 -13.98
N MET A 17 -29.20 -11.60 -14.81
CA MET A 17 -27.87 -11.17 -15.27
C MET A 17 -27.72 -9.68 -15.00
N PRO A 18 -26.52 -9.16 -14.72
CA PRO A 18 -26.31 -7.72 -14.57
C PRO A 18 -26.76 -6.95 -15.83
N MET A 19 -27.42 -5.80 -15.68
CA MET A 19 -27.82 -4.97 -16.83
C MET A 19 -26.62 -4.44 -17.64
N GLY A 20 -25.44 -4.34 -17.03
CA GLY A 20 -24.19 -3.98 -17.71
C GLY A 20 -23.56 -5.11 -18.52
N ASP A 21 -24.04 -6.34 -18.39
CA ASP A 21 -23.61 -7.46 -19.24
C ASP A 21 -24.20 -7.27 -20.64
N LEU A 22 -23.35 -7.20 -21.67
CA LEU A 22 -23.76 -7.01 -23.06
C LEU A 22 -24.27 -8.31 -23.71
N HIS A 23 -24.16 -9.45 -23.04
CA HIS A 23 -24.68 -10.73 -23.53
C HIS A 23 -26.18 -10.89 -23.24
N ASP A 24 -26.89 -11.51 -24.17
CA ASP A 24 -28.31 -11.84 -23.97
C ASP A 24 -28.51 -13.20 -23.25
N SER A 25 -27.43 -13.95 -23.03
CA SER A 25 -27.43 -15.27 -22.40
C SER A 25 -26.42 -15.32 -21.26
N CYS A 26 -26.75 -16.00 -20.16
CA CYS A 26 -25.85 -16.08 -19.00
C CYS A 26 -24.64 -16.97 -19.30
N LEU A 27 -23.54 -16.79 -18.55
CA LEU A 27 -22.30 -17.56 -18.70
C LEU A 27 -22.51 -19.08 -18.72
N LYS A 28 -23.51 -19.61 -17.99
CA LYS A 28 -23.84 -21.04 -18.00
C LYS A 28 -24.52 -21.49 -19.31
N CYS A 29 -25.34 -20.63 -19.91
CA CYS A 29 -26.04 -20.90 -21.16
C CYS A 29 -25.18 -20.63 -22.39
N LEU A 30 -24.20 -19.73 -22.28
CA LEU A 30 -23.19 -19.53 -23.32
C LEU A 30 -22.36 -20.82 -23.52
N GLY A 31 -22.05 -21.54 -22.43
CA GLY A 31 -21.57 -22.92 -22.48
C GLY A 31 -20.27 -23.13 -23.29
N LYS A 32 -19.74 -24.35 -23.29
CA LYS A 32 -18.49 -24.73 -23.99
C LYS A 32 -18.51 -24.58 -25.52
N ALA A 33 -19.60 -24.09 -26.09
CA ALA A 33 -19.76 -23.89 -27.54
C ALA A 33 -19.39 -22.47 -27.99
N ASP A 34 -19.24 -21.53 -27.06
CA ASP A 34 -18.51 -20.30 -27.36
C ASP A 34 -17.03 -20.65 -27.45
N GLU A 35 -16.58 -20.96 -28.66
CA GLU A 35 -15.18 -20.74 -29.03
C GLU A 35 -14.89 -19.27 -28.68
N ASP A 36 -14.09 -19.03 -27.65
CA ASP A 36 -13.65 -17.70 -27.18
C ASP A 36 -13.16 -16.80 -28.34
N GLU A 37 -12.84 -17.39 -29.50
CA GLU A 37 -12.48 -16.73 -30.76
C GLU A 37 -13.63 -16.16 -31.61
N LYS A 38 -14.92 -16.40 -31.32
CA LYS A 38 -16.02 -15.88 -32.17
C LYS A 38 -16.80 -14.75 -31.55
N CYS A 39 -16.76 -14.59 -30.23
CA CYS A 39 -17.44 -13.49 -29.56
C CYS A 39 -16.64 -12.19 -29.73
N ARG A 40 -17.17 -11.24 -30.53
CA ARG A 40 -16.57 -9.90 -30.72
C ARG A 40 -16.39 -9.13 -29.40
N ILE A 41 -17.26 -9.38 -28.42
CA ILE A 41 -17.20 -8.75 -27.10
C ILE A 41 -16.04 -9.37 -26.30
N CYS A 42 -15.98 -10.70 -26.18
CA CYS A 42 -14.88 -11.41 -25.51
C CYS A 42 -13.52 -11.14 -26.17
N LYS A 43 -13.46 -10.95 -27.50
CA LYS A 43 -12.24 -10.55 -28.22
C LYS A 43 -11.70 -9.17 -27.83
N GLY A 44 -12.56 -8.26 -27.40
CA GLY A 44 -12.15 -6.94 -26.91
C GLY A 44 -11.58 -6.98 -25.48
N PHE A 45 -11.86 -8.05 -24.73
CA PHE A 45 -11.27 -8.25 -23.40
C PHE A 45 -9.88 -8.87 -23.54
N HIS A 46 -8.86 -7.99 -23.54
CA HIS A 46 -7.45 -8.36 -23.51
C HIS A 46 -7.20 -9.42 -22.41
N PRO A 47 -6.31 -10.43 -22.60
CA PRO A 47 -5.97 -11.40 -21.56
C PRO A 47 -5.64 -10.83 -20.17
N ARG A 48 -5.25 -9.55 -20.11
CA ARG A 48 -4.96 -8.80 -18.89
C ARG A 48 -6.23 -8.43 -18.10
N THR A 49 -7.33 -8.11 -18.78
CA THR A 49 -8.60 -7.72 -18.14
C THR A 49 -9.44 -8.92 -17.72
N LYS A 50 -9.25 -10.11 -18.32
CA LYS A 50 -9.89 -11.35 -17.83
C LYS A 50 -9.39 -11.74 -16.44
N LYS A 51 -8.07 -11.66 -16.19
CA LYS A 51 -7.50 -11.89 -14.85
C LYS A 51 -7.94 -10.83 -13.84
N GLU A 52 -8.04 -9.58 -14.28
CA GLU A 52 -8.50 -8.46 -13.44
C GLU A 52 -10.00 -8.60 -13.12
N TRP A 53 -10.83 -9.03 -14.07
CA TRP A 53 -12.23 -9.35 -13.84
C TRP A 53 -12.40 -10.56 -12.93
N ASP A 54 -11.64 -11.64 -13.13
CA ASP A 54 -11.66 -12.79 -12.23
C ASP A 54 -11.23 -12.41 -10.82
N PHE A 55 -10.24 -11.52 -10.68
CA PHE A 55 -9.81 -10.98 -9.40
C PHE A 55 -10.91 -10.13 -8.74
N ASN A 56 -11.49 -9.18 -9.49
CA ASN A 56 -12.56 -8.31 -9.00
C ASN A 56 -13.84 -9.09 -8.67
N LEU A 57 -14.19 -10.09 -9.47
CA LEU A 57 -15.34 -10.96 -9.23
C LEU A 57 -15.13 -11.82 -7.98
N LYS A 58 -13.92 -12.38 -7.78
CA LYS A 58 -13.57 -13.08 -6.54
C LYS A 58 -13.62 -12.15 -5.34
N GLN A 59 -13.14 -10.92 -5.47
CA GLN A 59 -13.20 -9.91 -4.41
C GLN A 59 -14.64 -9.56 -4.06
N LEU A 60 -15.50 -9.34 -5.06
CA LEU A 60 -16.91 -9.02 -4.86
C LEU A 60 -17.68 -10.19 -4.22
N LEU A 61 -17.43 -11.42 -4.67
CA LEU A 61 -18.04 -12.62 -4.07
C LEU A 61 -17.58 -12.83 -2.62
N MET A 62 -16.31 -12.52 -2.33
CA MET A 62 -15.76 -12.56 -0.98
C MET A 62 -16.39 -11.48 -0.09
N GLU A 63 -16.57 -10.27 -0.60
CA GLU A 63 -17.23 -9.16 0.12
C GLU A 63 -18.70 -9.50 0.44
N VAL A 64 -19.43 -10.09 -0.50
CA VAL A 64 -20.82 -10.54 -0.30
C VAL A 64 -20.90 -11.67 0.74
N ALA A 65 -19.93 -12.60 0.75
CA ALA A 65 -19.91 -13.69 1.73
C ALA A 65 -19.57 -13.22 3.16
N LEU A 66 -18.85 -12.10 3.29
CA LEU A 66 -18.47 -11.50 4.56
C LEU A 66 -19.46 -10.43 5.04
N SER A 67 -20.32 -9.92 4.17
CA SER A 67 -21.35 -8.94 4.53
C SER A 67 -22.43 -9.63 5.40
N PRO A 68 -22.63 -9.21 6.66
CA PRO A 68 -23.71 -9.74 7.49
C PRO A 68 -25.03 -9.40 6.81
N HIS A 69 -25.82 -10.43 6.49
CA HIS A 69 -27.17 -10.22 5.97
C HIS A 69 -27.90 -9.30 6.96
N PRO A 70 -28.49 -8.17 6.51
CA PRO A 70 -29.28 -7.34 7.41
C PRO A 70 -30.34 -8.25 8.04
N PRO A 71 -30.55 -8.16 9.37
CA PRO A 71 -31.47 -9.04 10.05
C PRO A 71 -32.83 -8.92 9.37
N SER A 72 -33.23 -9.99 8.69
CA SER A 72 -34.60 -10.16 8.22
C SER A 72 -35.46 -9.97 9.46
N ALA A 73 -36.23 -8.88 9.49
CA ALA A 73 -37.14 -8.58 10.58
C ALA A 73 -38.07 -9.79 10.77
N CYS A 74 -37.73 -10.61 11.76
CA CYS A 74 -38.56 -11.71 12.20
C CYS A 74 -39.75 -11.07 12.89
N GLN A 75 -40.87 -10.95 12.16
CA GLN A 75 -42.15 -10.66 12.77
C GLN A 75 -42.60 -11.92 13.50
N ASP A 76 -42.16 -12.09 14.74
CA ASP A 76 -42.71 -13.09 15.64
C ASP A 76 -44.04 -12.57 16.20
N LEU A 77 -45.10 -13.28 15.83
CA LEU A 77 -46.39 -13.25 16.50
C LEU A 77 -46.25 -13.98 17.84
N ALA A 78 -46.46 -13.25 18.94
CA ALA A 78 -46.59 -13.81 20.28
C ALA A 78 -47.80 -14.77 20.38
N PRO A 79 -47.76 -15.73 21.33
CA PRO A 79 -48.53 -15.48 22.55
C PRO A 79 -47.88 -15.95 23.87
N SER A 80 -48.39 -15.32 24.93
CA SER A 80 -48.03 -15.34 26.35
C SER A 80 -48.06 -16.69 27.08
N ALA A 81 -47.19 -16.84 28.09
CA ALA A 81 -47.49 -17.19 29.51
C ALA A 81 -46.17 -17.64 30.20
N SER A 82 -45.57 -16.86 31.09
CA SER A 82 -45.82 -16.83 32.54
C SER A 82 -45.60 -18.15 33.28
N VAL A 83 -44.39 -18.36 33.85
CA VAL A 83 -44.19 -18.88 35.23
C VAL A 83 -42.89 -18.30 35.80
N ARG A 84 -42.97 -17.77 37.02
CA ARG A 84 -41.88 -17.25 37.85
C ARG A 84 -41.20 -18.36 38.64
N THR A 85 -39.87 -18.31 38.77
CA THR A 85 -39.17 -18.71 40.01
C THR A 85 -37.89 -17.90 40.20
N THR A 86 -37.66 -17.42 41.42
CA THR A 86 -36.57 -16.53 41.90
C THR A 86 -35.50 -17.36 42.66
N PRO A 87 -34.35 -16.80 43.12
CA PRO A 87 -33.03 -17.34 42.80
C PRO A 87 -32.21 -17.80 44.02
N VAL A 88 -31.08 -18.48 43.77
CA VAL A 88 -30.01 -18.70 44.76
C VAL A 88 -28.73 -18.03 44.25
N ALA A 89 -28.17 -17.18 45.10
CA ALA A 89 -26.97 -16.38 44.86
C ALA A 89 -25.69 -17.20 45.05
N VAL A 90 -24.72 -17.07 44.14
CA VAL A 90 -23.30 -17.38 44.39
C VAL A 90 -22.41 -16.48 43.52
N VAL A 91 -21.65 -15.63 44.22
CA VAL A 91 -20.27 -15.17 44.01
C VAL A 91 -19.88 -14.48 42.68
N GLU A 92 -19.78 -13.17 42.86
CA GLU A 92 -18.98 -12.13 42.24
C GLU A 92 -17.59 -12.56 41.71
N VAL A 93 -17.37 -12.39 40.40
CA VAL A 93 -16.05 -12.29 39.77
C VAL A 93 -16.04 -11.04 38.89
N ALA A 94 -14.98 -10.25 39.01
CA ALA A 94 -14.83 -8.87 38.54
C ALA A 94 -15.03 -8.68 37.03
N PRO A 95 -15.62 -7.54 36.58
CA PRO A 95 -15.76 -7.23 35.15
C PRO A 95 -14.47 -6.63 34.60
N TRP A 96 -13.96 -7.22 33.52
CA TRP A 96 -12.96 -6.59 32.66
C TRP A 96 -13.63 -5.46 31.88
N LEU A 97 -13.03 -4.28 31.93
CA LEU A 97 -13.47 -3.09 31.18
C LEU A 97 -13.35 -3.35 29.67
N ASP A 98 -14.49 -3.32 29.00
CA ASP A 98 -14.61 -3.20 27.54
C ASP A 98 -14.11 -1.80 27.13
N SER A 99 -13.07 -1.74 26.31
CA SER A 99 -12.59 -0.50 25.71
C SER A 99 -13.20 -0.38 24.31
N ASP A 100 -14.39 0.19 24.28
CA ASP A 100 -15.10 0.62 23.07
C ASP A 100 -14.28 1.72 22.36
N ARG A 101 -13.61 1.37 21.25
CA ARG A 101 -13.04 2.34 20.32
C ARG A 101 -13.54 2.06 18.91
N ASP A 102 -14.37 2.99 18.46
CA ASP A 102 -14.85 3.17 17.10
C ASP A 102 -13.73 2.99 16.05
N PRO A 103 -13.88 2.10 15.05
CA PRO A 103 -13.00 2.06 13.91
C PRO A 103 -13.27 3.27 13.00
N GLN A 104 -12.41 4.29 13.07
CA GLN A 104 -12.40 5.34 12.06
C GLN A 104 -12.07 4.74 10.68
N HIS A 105 -13.02 4.85 9.77
CA HIS A 105 -12.85 4.54 8.35
C HIS A 105 -11.79 5.45 7.73
N PHE A 106 -10.58 4.95 7.53
CA PHE A 106 -9.61 5.57 6.64
C PHE A 106 -9.91 5.19 5.18
N CYS A 107 -10.60 6.09 4.48
CA CYS A 107 -10.60 6.08 3.01
C CYS A 107 -9.23 6.49 2.50
N SER A 108 -8.48 5.55 1.93
CA SER A 108 -7.27 5.86 1.15
C SER A 108 -7.65 6.38 -0.24
N PRO A 109 -7.12 7.51 -0.72
CA PRO A 109 -7.36 7.97 -2.07
C PRO A 109 -6.63 7.08 -3.08
N ALA A 110 -7.35 6.73 -4.16
CA ALA A 110 -6.84 5.92 -5.26
C ALA A 110 -5.58 6.53 -5.89
N LEU A 111 -4.49 5.75 -5.91
CA LEU A 111 -3.28 6.06 -6.64
C LEU A 111 -3.56 5.97 -8.15
N GLN A 112 -3.64 7.14 -8.80
CA GLN A 112 -3.65 7.25 -10.25
C GLN A 112 -2.29 6.81 -10.82
N PRO A 113 -2.25 5.95 -11.86
CA PRO A 113 -1.01 5.60 -12.52
C PRO A 113 -0.55 6.76 -13.41
N VAL A 114 0.49 7.47 -12.98
CA VAL A 114 1.19 8.43 -13.83
C VAL A 114 2.10 7.65 -14.77
N THR A 115 1.59 7.33 -15.96
CA THR A 115 2.42 6.85 -17.08
C THR A 115 3.22 8.02 -17.63
N SER A 116 4.43 8.24 -17.12
CA SER A 116 5.40 9.13 -17.76
C SER A 116 6.15 8.34 -18.84
N ALA A 117 5.79 8.59 -20.09
CA ALA A 117 6.53 8.13 -21.27
C ALA A 117 7.88 8.85 -21.32
N TRP A 118 8.96 8.16 -20.96
CA TRP A 118 10.32 8.64 -21.15
C TRP A 118 10.74 8.38 -22.59
N HIS A 119 10.81 9.45 -23.39
CA HIS A 119 11.46 9.42 -24.71
C HIS A 119 12.96 9.77 -24.56
N PRO A 120 13.89 8.94 -25.05
CA PRO A 120 15.30 9.30 -25.17
C PRO A 120 15.51 10.23 -26.37
N SER A 121 15.77 11.51 -26.13
CA SER A 121 16.21 12.44 -27.17
C SER A 121 17.70 12.23 -27.47
N HIS A 122 18.01 11.69 -28.64
CA HIS A 122 19.34 11.71 -29.22
C HIS A 122 19.59 13.08 -29.87
N SER A 123 20.57 13.83 -29.35
CA SER A 123 21.09 15.03 -30.02
C SER A 123 22.31 14.68 -30.88
N PRO A 124 22.39 15.14 -32.14
CA PRO A 124 23.56 14.93 -32.99
C PRO A 124 24.67 15.92 -32.63
N GLY A 125 25.90 15.40 -32.59
CA GLY A 125 27.09 16.14 -32.19
C GLY A 125 27.49 17.25 -33.17
N GLN A 126 27.63 18.46 -32.67
CA GLN A 126 28.31 19.56 -33.36
C GLN A 126 29.78 19.61 -32.90
N LYS A 127 30.70 19.16 -33.77
CA LYS A 127 32.12 19.45 -33.65
C LYS A 127 32.38 20.88 -34.12
N ARG A 128 32.61 21.81 -33.19
CA ARG A 128 33.23 23.11 -33.52
C ARG A 128 34.72 23.07 -33.19
N HIS A 129 35.54 23.23 -34.22
CA HIS A 129 36.95 23.57 -34.09
C HIS A 129 37.07 24.97 -33.48
N GLN A 130 37.67 25.08 -32.30
CA GLN A 130 38.11 26.37 -31.75
C GLN A 130 39.58 26.62 -32.10
N LYS A 131 39.82 27.81 -32.65
CA LYS A 131 41.11 28.41 -32.99
C LYS A 131 41.74 28.98 -31.71
N PRO A 132 43.03 28.78 -31.43
CA PRO A 132 43.66 29.29 -30.21
C PRO A 132 44.05 30.76 -30.39
N GLU A 133 43.43 31.65 -29.62
CA GLU A 133 43.93 33.02 -29.42
C GLU A 133 44.76 33.09 -28.13
N LYS A 134 45.99 33.60 -28.27
CA LYS A 134 46.95 33.85 -27.19
C LYS A 134 46.57 35.14 -26.48
N GLY A 135 46.01 35.04 -25.28
CA GLY A 135 45.85 36.13 -24.33
C GLY A 135 46.50 35.79 -23.00
N CYS A 136 47.60 36.48 -22.67
CA CYS A 136 48.31 36.36 -21.41
C CYS A 136 47.58 37.17 -20.34
N GLY A 137 46.96 36.50 -19.37
CA GLY A 137 46.25 37.14 -18.27
C GLY A 137 46.15 36.18 -17.08
N SER A 138 47.06 36.34 -16.13
CA SER A 138 47.22 35.51 -14.93
C SER A 138 46.08 35.76 -13.93
N SER A 139 44.90 35.22 -14.21
CA SER A 139 43.87 34.99 -13.19
C SER A 139 44.07 33.59 -12.65
N SER A 140 44.45 33.47 -11.38
CA SER A 140 44.48 32.24 -10.60
C SER A 140 43.06 31.71 -10.39
N ILE A 141 42.47 31.19 -11.49
CA ILE A 141 41.18 30.51 -11.50
C ILE A 141 41.42 29.17 -10.81
N SER A 142 40.82 29.03 -9.62
CA SER A 142 40.66 27.77 -8.92
C SER A 142 40.17 26.69 -9.89
N ARG A 143 41.07 25.78 -10.29
CA ARG A 143 40.74 24.65 -11.15
C ARG A 143 39.93 23.66 -10.32
N SER A 144 38.61 23.75 -10.42
CA SER A 144 37.71 22.70 -9.93
C SER A 144 38.15 21.37 -10.55
N LEU A 145 38.44 20.39 -9.68
CA LEU A 145 38.81 19.03 -10.11
C LEU A 145 37.75 18.48 -11.08
N PRO A 146 38.16 17.87 -12.21
CA PRO A 146 37.22 17.26 -13.13
C PRO A 146 36.49 16.13 -12.40
N ILE A 147 35.18 16.30 -12.20
CA ILE A 147 34.31 15.25 -11.69
C ILE A 147 34.29 14.16 -12.76
N ASP A 148 34.69 12.95 -12.39
CA ASP A 148 34.59 11.78 -13.27
C ASP A 148 33.09 11.46 -13.51
N ILE A 149 32.62 11.87 -14.69
CA ILE A 149 31.24 11.70 -15.13
C ILE A 149 30.86 10.20 -15.17
N CYS A 150 31.81 9.31 -15.49
CA CYS A 150 31.57 7.86 -15.55
C CYS A 150 31.33 7.29 -14.14
N ALA A 151 32.20 7.63 -13.19
CA ALA A 151 32.04 7.19 -11.80
C ALA A 151 30.72 7.68 -11.19
N HIS A 152 30.31 8.91 -11.51
CA HIS A 152 29.05 9.46 -11.06
C HIS A 152 27.83 8.71 -11.62
N GLN A 153 27.81 8.42 -12.93
CA GLN A 153 26.72 7.67 -13.55
C GLN A 153 26.57 6.24 -13.00
N ASP A 154 27.68 5.57 -12.70
CA ASP A 154 27.65 4.23 -12.12
C ASP A 154 27.11 4.22 -10.68
N ARG A 155 27.39 5.27 -9.92
CA ARG A 155 26.78 5.47 -8.59
C ARG A 155 25.27 5.64 -8.71
N LEU A 156 24.80 6.48 -9.65
CA LEU A 156 23.37 6.67 -9.90
C LEU A 156 22.67 5.37 -10.35
N ARG A 157 23.27 4.60 -11.26
CA ARG A 157 22.74 3.30 -11.69
C ARG A 157 22.66 2.27 -10.56
N ARG A 158 23.63 2.26 -9.63
CA ARG A 158 23.57 1.41 -8.44
C ARG A 158 22.45 1.83 -7.50
N VAL A 159 22.30 3.14 -7.27
CA VAL A 159 21.23 3.68 -6.43
C VAL A 159 19.85 3.35 -7.00
N ALA A 160 19.65 3.50 -8.31
CA ALA A 160 18.39 3.19 -8.98
C ALA A 160 18.03 1.68 -8.92
N ARG A 161 19.02 0.79 -9.11
CA ARG A 161 18.79 -0.66 -8.94
C ARG A 161 18.40 -1.01 -7.51
N ASN A 162 19.07 -0.41 -6.53
CA ASN A 162 18.81 -0.65 -5.12
C ASN A 162 17.45 -0.12 -4.64
N THR A 163 16.90 0.93 -5.27
CA THR A 163 15.54 1.38 -4.97
C THR A 163 14.49 0.47 -5.55
N ASN A 164 14.67 0.02 -6.80
CA ASN A 164 13.69 -0.85 -7.45
C ASN A 164 13.55 -2.19 -6.72
N LEU A 165 14.67 -2.75 -6.24
CA LEU A 165 14.66 -3.98 -5.45
C LEU A 165 13.85 -3.82 -4.15
N GLN A 166 14.05 -2.71 -3.42
CA GLN A 166 13.31 -2.45 -2.18
C GLN A 166 11.81 -2.20 -2.42
N THR A 167 11.46 -1.51 -3.51
CA THR A 167 10.05 -1.31 -3.87
C THR A 167 9.36 -2.64 -4.17
N GLU A 168 10.05 -3.56 -4.84
CA GLU A 168 9.47 -4.87 -5.15
C GLU A 168 9.35 -5.75 -3.89
N GLU A 169 10.35 -5.76 -3.01
CA GLU A 169 10.26 -6.42 -1.70
C GLU A 169 9.06 -5.91 -0.90
N LEU A 170 8.84 -4.60 -0.85
CA LEU A 170 7.69 -4.01 -0.16
C LEU A 170 6.35 -4.50 -0.75
N ARG A 171 6.25 -4.63 -2.08
CA ARG A 171 5.03 -5.13 -2.73
C ARG A 171 4.77 -6.60 -2.40
N ILE A 172 5.82 -7.42 -2.39
CA ILE A 172 5.71 -8.84 -2.02
C ILE A 172 5.26 -8.96 -0.56
N THR A 173 5.90 -8.23 0.36
CA THR A 173 5.53 -8.25 1.79
C THR A 173 4.10 -7.80 2.02
N ASN A 174 3.65 -6.75 1.34
CA ASN A 174 2.27 -6.27 1.44
C ASN A 174 1.25 -7.32 0.96
N GLN A 175 1.51 -7.96 -0.19
CA GLN A 175 0.67 -9.07 -0.66
C GLN A 175 0.65 -10.25 0.33
N GLN A 176 1.81 -10.59 0.90
CA GLN A 176 1.92 -11.65 1.90
C GLN A 176 1.16 -11.32 3.19
N ALA A 177 1.16 -10.05 3.62
CA ALA A 177 0.41 -9.58 4.79
C ALA A 177 -1.10 -9.73 4.56
N HIS A 178 -1.58 -9.35 3.38
CA HIS A 178 -2.98 -9.53 3.00
C HIS A 178 -3.39 -11.02 3.01
N LEU A 179 -2.56 -11.91 2.47
CA LEU A 179 -2.81 -13.36 2.51
C LEU A 179 -2.79 -13.91 3.95
N SER A 180 -1.88 -13.43 4.79
CA SER A 180 -1.80 -13.86 6.19
C SER A 180 -3.01 -13.41 7.01
N HIS A 181 -3.51 -12.20 6.75
CA HIS A 181 -4.74 -11.70 7.36
C HIS A 181 -5.96 -12.53 6.94
N TYR A 182 -6.05 -12.92 5.67
CA TYR A 182 -7.07 -13.85 5.20
C TYR A 182 -6.99 -15.20 5.91
N ASN A 183 -5.80 -15.81 6.00
CA ASN A 183 -5.61 -17.08 6.67
C ASN A 183 -6.02 -17.01 8.14
N PHE A 184 -5.65 -15.94 8.85
CA PHE A 184 -6.05 -15.74 10.24
C PHE A 184 -7.58 -15.70 10.39
N ASN A 185 -8.28 -14.94 9.53
CA ASN A 185 -9.74 -14.84 9.56
C ASN A 185 -10.43 -16.16 9.16
N PHE A 186 -9.84 -16.89 8.22
CA PHE A 186 -10.29 -18.22 7.82
C PHE A 186 -10.25 -19.19 9.00
N TRP A 187 -9.13 -19.29 9.70
CA TRP A 187 -9.00 -20.15 10.88
C TRP A 187 -9.92 -19.72 12.02
N ASN A 188 -10.10 -18.41 12.22
CA ASN A 188 -11.06 -17.90 13.21
C ASN A 188 -12.50 -18.31 12.87
N SER A 189 -12.84 -18.42 11.59
CA SER A 189 -14.14 -18.88 11.12
C SER A 189 -14.29 -20.40 11.24
N MET A 190 -13.22 -21.17 11.02
CA MET A 190 -13.20 -22.63 11.20
C MET A 190 -13.59 -23.05 12.62
N LEU A 191 -13.27 -22.23 13.63
CA LEU A 191 -13.65 -22.48 15.01
C LEU A 191 -15.17 -22.60 15.20
N LYS A 192 -15.98 -21.94 14.37
CA LYS A 192 -17.46 -22.02 14.40
C LYS A 192 -17.98 -23.41 14.01
N PHE A 193 -17.18 -24.17 13.25
CA PHE A 193 -17.53 -25.52 12.81
C PHE A 193 -17.19 -26.59 13.85
N LYS A 194 -16.49 -26.23 14.94
CA LYS A 194 -16.15 -27.16 16.03
C LYS A 194 -17.37 -27.90 16.56
N GLU A 195 -18.51 -27.22 16.63
CA GLU A 195 -19.74 -27.82 17.12
C GLU A 195 -20.36 -28.85 16.17
N LEU A 196 -20.03 -28.79 14.87
CA LEU A 196 -20.52 -29.68 13.83
C LEU A 196 -19.66 -30.94 13.65
N VAL A 197 -18.49 -30.99 14.30
CA VAL A 197 -17.59 -32.15 14.29
C VAL A 197 -18.10 -33.21 15.28
N PRO A 198 -17.99 -34.52 14.97
CA PRO A 198 -18.31 -35.60 15.92
C PRO A 198 -17.64 -35.39 17.28
N LEU A 199 -18.30 -35.83 18.35
CA LEU A 199 -17.87 -35.53 19.71
C LEU A 199 -16.46 -36.06 19.98
N GLU A 200 -16.14 -37.23 19.43
CA GLU A 200 -14.87 -37.92 19.60
C GLU A 200 -13.68 -37.17 18.97
N SER A 201 -13.91 -36.37 17.93
CA SER A 201 -12.86 -35.63 17.21
C SER A 201 -12.90 -34.11 17.42
N ARG A 202 -13.84 -33.63 18.23
CA ARG A 202 -14.03 -32.20 18.50
C ARG A 202 -12.82 -31.56 19.20
N GLU A 203 -12.17 -32.29 20.10
CA GLU A 203 -10.97 -31.83 20.80
C GLU A 203 -9.76 -31.76 19.85
N GLU A 204 -9.54 -32.79 19.05
CA GLU A 204 -8.48 -32.83 18.04
C GLU A 204 -8.65 -31.73 16.98
N PHE A 205 -9.86 -31.54 16.47
CA PHE A 205 -10.17 -30.45 15.54
C PHE A 205 -9.94 -29.07 16.17
N GLY A 206 -10.34 -28.89 17.43
CA GLY A 206 -10.11 -27.66 18.18
C GLY A 206 -8.61 -27.36 18.31
N ALA A 207 -7.82 -28.35 18.71
CA ALA A 207 -6.37 -28.22 18.84
C ALA A 207 -5.71 -27.86 17.49
N LEU A 208 -6.12 -28.49 16.39
CA LEU A 208 -5.61 -28.20 15.05
C LEU A 208 -5.92 -26.75 14.64
N VAL A 209 -7.17 -26.30 14.80
CA VAL A 209 -7.56 -24.93 14.46
C VAL A 209 -6.81 -23.91 15.31
N ASP A 210 -6.59 -24.19 16.59
CA ASP A 210 -5.84 -23.30 17.48
C ASP A 210 -4.34 -23.23 17.13
N GLU A 211 -3.74 -24.35 16.74
CA GLU A 211 -2.36 -24.41 16.23
C GLU A 211 -2.22 -23.57 14.96
N ASP A 212 -3.05 -23.82 13.95
CA ASP A 212 -3.00 -23.11 12.68
C ASP A 212 -3.32 -21.61 12.81
N LYS A 213 -4.25 -21.24 13.71
CA LYS A 213 -4.52 -19.85 14.06
C LYS A 213 -3.30 -19.17 14.68
N THR A 214 -2.55 -19.90 15.51
CA THR A 214 -1.32 -19.40 16.12
C THR A 214 -0.21 -19.21 15.08
N VAL A 215 -0.07 -20.15 14.13
CA VAL A 215 0.85 -20.04 13.00
C VAL A 215 0.50 -18.83 12.12
N ALA A 216 -0.78 -18.64 11.79
CA ALA A 216 -1.25 -17.51 10.98
C ALA A 216 -1.01 -16.16 11.67
N ARG A 217 -1.30 -16.07 12.98
CA ARG A 217 -1.02 -14.86 13.77
C ARG A 217 0.48 -14.54 13.82
N THR A 218 1.32 -15.54 14.06
CA THR A 218 2.77 -15.37 14.11
C THR A 218 3.32 -14.92 12.76
N SER A 219 2.82 -15.51 11.68
CA SER A 219 3.18 -15.12 10.30
C SER A 219 2.77 -13.67 10.01
N LEU A 220 1.56 -13.27 10.40
CA LEU A 220 1.11 -11.88 10.25
C LEU A 220 1.99 -10.91 11.04
N GLN A 221 2.34 -11.24 12.29
CA GLN A 221 3.21 -10.41 13.12
C GLN A 221 4.59 -10.23 12.48
N ALA A 222 5.22 -11.32 12.02
CA ALA A 222 6.51 -11.28 11.35
C ALA A 222 6.49 -10.39 10.09
N LEU A 223 5.37 -10.35 9.36
CA LEU A 223 5.22 -9.50 8.19
C LEU A 223 5.06 -8.03 8.54
N LEU A 224 4.30 -7.71 9.59
CA LEU A 224 4.20 -6.34 10.10
C LEU A 224 5.56 -5.81 10.59
N ASP A 225 6.35 -6.67 11.26
CA ASP A 225 7.69 -6.32 11.70
C ASP A 225 8.65 -6.11 10.51
N ALA A 226 8.53 -6.94 9.46
CA ALA A 226 9.31 -6.78 8.23
C ALA A 226 8.94 -5.50 7.46
N GLU A 227 7.66 -5.14 7.43
CA GLU A 227 7.18 -3.89 6.82
C GLU A 227 7.72 -2.66 7.57
N ASP A 228 7.65 -2.64 8.91
CA ASP A 228 8.22 -1.58 9.75
C ASP A 228 9.74 -1.44 9.53
N LEU A 229 10.47 -2.56 9.43
CA LEU A 229 11.90 -2.53 9.11
C LEU A 229 12.17 -1.96 7.71
N ALA A 230 11.38 -2.36 6.69
CA ALA A 230 11.51 -1.86 5.33
C ALA A 230 11.21 -0.35 5.26
N ALA A 231 10.17 0.11 5.95
CA ALA A 231 9.81 1.53 6.06
C ALA A 231 10.95 2.34 6.71
N ARG A 232 11.54 1.85 7.81
CA ARG A 232 12.70 2.47 8.46
C ARG A 232 13.92 2.54 7.53
N MET A 233 14.21 1.48 6.77
CA MET A 233 15.29 1.49 5.79
C MET A 233 15.07 2.51 4.67
N LEU A 234 13.84 2.62 4.15
CA LEU A 234 13.48 3.61 3.13
C LEU A 234 13.59 5.04 3.67
N SER A 235 13.08 5.28 4.88
CA SER A 235 13.18 6.58 5.56
C SER A 235 14.64 7.00 5.76
N SER A 236 15.48 6.10 6.30
CA SER A 236 16.93 6.34 6.47
C SER A 236 17.62 6.67 5.14
N ARG A 237 17.29 5.96 4.05
CA ARG A 237 17.82 6.25 2.71
C ARG A 237 17.39 7.61 2.19
N ILE A 238 16.13 8.00 2.41
CA ILE A 238 15.63 9.32 2.03
C ILE A 238 16.38 10.40 2.82
N ALA A 239 16.49 10.25 4.15
CA ALA A 239 17.24 11.16 5.01
C ALA A 239 18.70 11.35 4.55
N MET A 240 19.40 10.25 4.24
CA MET A 240 20.78 10.31 3.73
C MET A 240 20.89 11.04 2.38
N ARG A 241 19.88 10.94 1.50
CA ARG A 241 19.86 11.69 0.24
C ARG A 241 19.67 13.18 0.46
N HIS A 242 18.76 13.57 1.36
CA HIS A 242 18.55 14.97 1.71
C HIS A 242 19.78 15.57 2.41
N ALA A 243 20.49 14.77 3.20
CA ALA A 243 21.73 15.17 3.86
C ALA A 243 22.84 15.52 2.86
N SER A 244 22.92 14.85 1.70
CA SER A 244 24.04 14.99 0.74
C SER A 244 24.24 16.38 0.13
N GLY A 245 23.30 17.31 0.30
CA GLY A 245 23.42 18.73 -0.09
C GLY A 245 23.59 19.71 1.07
N LEU A 246 23.71 19.22 2.31
CA LEU A 246 23.79 20.02 3.52
C LEU A 246 25.22 20.04 4.09
N PRO A 247 25.62 21.11 4.81
CA PRO A 247 26.90 21.17 5.52
C PRO A 247 27.07 19.99 6.48
N PRO A 248 28.30 19.48 6.72
CA PRO A 248 28.56 18.32 7.59
C PRO A 248 27.94 18.46 8.99
N GLU A 249 27.88 19.68 9.52
CA GLU A 249 27.29 20.00 10.82
C GLU A 249 25.78 19.73 10.85
N VAL A 250 25.10 20.01 9.73
CA VAL A 250 23.66 19.74 9.57
C VAL A 250 23.41 18.27 9.27
N GLN A 251 24.32 17.60 8.54
CA GLN A 251 24.23 16.15 8.32
C GLN A 251 24.34 15.36 9.63
N GLN A 252 25.29 15.73 10.51
CA GLN A 252 25.47 15.09 11.81
C GLN A 252 24.22 15.30 12.68
N MET A 253 23.71 16.53 12.72
CA MET A 253 22.52 16.86 13.50
C MET A 253 21.27 16.09 13.02
N LEU A 254 21.14 15.85 11.71
CA LEU A 254 20.04 15.08 11.13
C LEU A 254 20.16 13.56 11.36
N GLN A 255 21.38 13.03 11.44
CA GLN A 255 21.63 11.61 11.76
C GLN A 255 21.32 11.28 13.22
N ASP A 256 21.50 12.24 14.12
CA ASP A 256 21.25 12.08 15.55
C ASP A 256 19.76 12.29 15.94
N LEU A 257 18.86 12.48 14.97
CA LEU A 257 17.43 12.64 15.25
C LEU A 257 16.77 11.28 15.45
N PRO A 258 16.11 11.07 16.61
CA PRO A 258 15.31 9.87 16.81
C PRO A 258 14.06 9.92 15.92
N PHE A 259 13.85 8.85 15.16
CA PHE A 259 12.56 8.59 14.51
C PHE A 259 11.60 8.08 15.58
N ASP A 260 10.43 8.71 15.68
CA ASP A 260 9.34 8.20 16.49
C ASP A 260 8.44 7.31 15.61
N ARG A 261 7.78 6.33 16.22
CA ARG A 261 6.96 5.34 15.50
C ARG A 261 5.61 5.90 15.06
N GLY A 262 5.13 6.94 15.75
CA GLY A 262 3.84 7.58 15.48
C GLY A 262 3.89 8.69 14.41
N ASP A 263 5.02 9.39 14.30
CA ASP A 263 5.21 10.52 13.40
C ASP A 263 6.59 10.43 12.72
N LEU A 264 6.67 10.87 11.46
CA LEU A 264 7.92 10.86 10.66
C LEU A 264 9.09 11.58 11.37
N PHE A 265 8.76 12.45 12.33
CA PHE A 265 9.65 13.20 13.19
C PHE A 265 9.02 13.37 14.58
N SER A 266 9.78 13.15 15.66
CA SER A 266 9.32 13.50 17.01
C SER A 266 9.13 15.02 17.17
N GLU A 267 8.35 15.46 18.16
CA GLU A 267 8.20 16.90 18.49
C GLU A 267 9.57 17.59 18.69
N GLN A 268 10.57 16.85 19.17
CA GLN A 268 11.95 17.32 19.33
C GLN A 268 12.59 17.70 17.99
N THR A 269 12.37 16.92 16.95
CA THR A 269 12.85 17.20 15.60
C THR A 269 12.19 18.44 15.03
N ASP A 270 10.90 18.61 15.31
CA ASP A 270 10.11 19.75 14.86
C ASP A 270 10.59 21.07 15.49
N PHE A 271 10.92 21.04 16.78
CA PHE A 271 11.60 22.14 17.48
C PHE A 271 12.97 22.46 16.88
N ARG A 272 13.78 21.43 16.58
CA ARG A 272 15.10 21.60 15.96
C ARG A 272 15.01 22.21 14.57
N LEU A 273 14.06 21.77 13.73
CA LEU A 273 13.82 22.33 12.40
C LEU A 273 13.36 23.79 12.48
N ARG A 274 12.50 24.15 13.44
CA ARG A 274 12.10 25.55 13.70
C ARG A 274 13.31 26.40 14.12
N SER A 275 14.10 25.92 15.07
CA SER A 275 15.32 26.61 15.51
C SER A 275 16.34 26.80 14.37
N LEU A 276 16.48 25.81 13.47
CA LEU A 276 17.31 25.90 12.26
C LEU A 276 16.77 26.91 11.26
N LYS A 277 15.45 26.99 11.12
CA LYS A 277 14.79 27.99 10.27
C LYS A 277 15.02 29.39 10.82
N ASP A 278 14.93 29.56 12.14
CA ASP A 278 15.16 30.84 12.82
C ASP A 278 16.63 31.26 12.77
N SER A 279 17.57 30.33 12.95
CA SER A 279 19.00 30.65 12.78
C SER A 279 19.32 31.06 11.34
N ARG A 280 18.68 30.44 10.35
CA ARG A 280 18.81 30.84 8.94
C ARG A 280 18.22 32.22 8.67
N THR A 281 17.09 32.60 9.29
CA THR A 281 16.55 33.96 9.14
C THR A 281 17.44 34.98 9.84
N THR A 282 18.01 34.66 11.01
CA THR A 282 18.99 35.52 11.70
C THR A 282 20.25 35.73 10.88
N LEU A 283 20.83 34.67 10.29
CA LEU A 283 22.01 34.78 9.42
C LEU A 283 21.72 35.66 8.18
N LYS A 284 20.52 35.55 7.61
CA LYS A 284 20.08 36.44 6.52
C LYS A 284 19.96 37.89 6.98
N SER A 285 19.42 38.18 8.17
CA SER A 285 19.32 39.55 8.69
C SER A 285 20.67 40.18 9.01
N LEU A 286 21.68 39.36 9.34
CA LEU A 286 23.05 39.81 9.55
C LEU A 286 23.82 40.10 8.25
N GLY A 287 23.17 39.98 7.08
CA GLY A 287 23.80 40.21 5.78
C GLY A 287 24.79 39.12 5.36
N ILE A 288 24.83 38.00 6.09
CA ILE A 288 25.64 36.83 5.74
C ILE A 288 24.87 36.06 4.64
N VAL A 289 24.90 36.61 3.43
CA VAL A 289 24.40 35.92 2.24
C VAL A 289 25.46 34.89 1.85
N ILE A 290 25.19 33.62 2.15
CA ILE A 290 25.92 32.51 1.51
C ILE A 290 25.59 32.63 0.02
N GLN A 291 26.51 33.18 -0.76
CA GLN A 291 26.36 33.33 -2.20
C GLN A 291 26.26 31.92 -2.81
N HIS A 292 25.04 31.46 -3.02
CA HIS A 292 24.76 30.31 -3.87
C HIS A 292 25.19 30.73 -5.27
N GLY A 293 26.33 30.20 -5.74
CA GLY A 293 26.98 30.62 -6.98
C GLY A 293 26.00 30.73 -8.13
N GLN A 294 25.64 31.97 -8.47
CA GLN A 294 24.92 32.27 -9.69
C GLN A 294 25.90 31.98 -10.84
N ARG A 295 25.65 30.87 -11.54
CA ARG A 295 26.30 30.56 -12.80
C ARG A 295 25.93 31.68 -13.77
N ALA A 296 26.91 32.51 -14.13
CA ALA A 296 26.79 33.48 -15.20
C ALA A 296 26.36 32.74 -16.46
N ALA A 297 25.12 32.97 -16.91
CA ALA A 297 24.68 32.61 -18.23
C ALA A 297 25.39 33.57 -19.19
N GLY A 298 26.47 33.09 -19.82
CA GLY A 298 27.07 33.79 -20.94
C GLY A 298 26.09 33.74 -22.11
N GLU A 299 25.55 34.89 -22.47
CA GLU A 299 24.90 35.12 -23.76
C GLU A 299 25.94 34.89 -24.86
N TYR A 300 25.64 33.95 -25.76
CA TYR A 300 26.32 33.74 -27.04
C TYR A 300 25.29 33.70 -28.15
#